data_AF-A0A6M0BZI3-F1
#
_entry.id   AF-A0A6M0BZI3-F1
#
_cell.length_a   1.000
_cell.length_b   1.000
_cell.length_c   1.000
_cell.angle_alpha   90.00
_cell.angle_beta   90.00
_cell.angle_gamma   90.00
#
_symmetry.space_group_name_H-M   'P 1'
#
loop_
_entity.id
_entity.type
_entity.pdbx_description
1 polymer ?
#
loop_
_entity_poly.entity_id
_entity_poly.type
_entity_poly.pdbx_seq_one_letter_code
_entity_poly.pdbx_strand_id
1 'polypeptide(L)'
;ADYPFTTLVPNLGVVRKRTGDGTVFADIPGLIEGASAGLGLGHEFLRHIERTKLLLHLVDITDINPVENFETIQNELKVYGRNLEDKNQILALNKVDAVDLESAEIQELVSRFREINGGKVFLISAVAGIGLKELMEEVWQVLELEENVISCPVKQ
;
A
#
# COMPACT_ATOMS: atom_id res chain seq x y z
N ALA A 1 -3.63 11.94 20.00
CA ALA A 1 -5.05 11.65 20.18
C ALA A 1 -5.13 10.22 20.69
N ASP A 2 -5.51 10.04 21.96
CA ASP A 2 -5.65 8.73 22.60
C ASP A 2 -6.95 8.08 22.13
N TYR A 3 -6.82 6.98 21.39
CA TYR A 3 -7.94 6.17 20.96
C TYR A 3 -7.89 4.82 21.70
N PRO A 4 -8.94 4.45 22.45
CA PRO A 4 -8.94 3.24 23.25
C PRO A 4 -9.32 2.06 22.37
N PHE A 5 -8.35 1.26 21.93
CA PHE A 5 -8.62 0.03 21.19
C PHE A 5 -7.88 -1.16 21.81
N THR A 6 -8.63 -2.21 22.08
CA THR A 6 -8.12 -3.50 22.52
C THR A 6 -7.47 -4.25 21.36
N THR A 7 -6.18 -4.53 21.53
CA THR A 7 -5.36 -5.59 20.89
C THR A 7 -5.26 -5.60 19.36
N LEU A 8 -4.84 -4.48 18.78
CA LEU A 8 -3.86 -4.35 17.67
C LEU A 8 -3.89 -2.88 17.26
N VAL A 9 -3.13 -2.06 17.98
CA VAL A 9 -2.97 -0.64 17.62
C VAL A 9 -2.27 -0.60 16.27
N PRO A 10 -2.91 -0.13 15.18
CA PRO A 10 -2.23 0.00 13.91
C PRO A 10 -1.07 0.98 14.09
N ASN A 11 0.09 0.67 13.51
CA ASN A 11 1.23 1.57 13.58
C ASN A 11 0.92 2.80 12.70
N LEU A 12 0.57 3.92 13.32
CA LEU A 12 0.35 5.19 12.62
C LEU A 12 1.67 5.98 12.56
N GLY A 13 2.18 6.16 11.36
CA GLY A 13 3.33 7.03 11.06
C GLY A 13 2.86 8.31 10.38
N VAL A 14 3.13 9.47 10.99
CA VAL A 14 2.89 10.75 10.31
C VAL A 14 4.14 11.11 9.52
N VAL A 15 4.03 11.14 8.19
CA VAL A 15 5.12 11.57 7.31
C VAL A 15 4.81 12.98 6.81
N ARG A 16 5.66 13.93 7.20
CA ARG A 16 5.51 15.32 6.81
C ARG A 16 6.18 15.56 5.45
N LYS A 17 5.43 16.17 4.53
CA LYS A 17 6.02 16.71 3.31
C LYS A 17 6.86 17.95 3.66
N ARG A 18 7.84 18.25 2.82
CA ARG A 18 8.68 19.45 2.96
C ARG A 18 7.91 20.77 2.80
N THR A 19 6.69 20.72 2.25
CA THR A 19 5.79 21.88 2.06
C THR A 19 4.94 22.21 3.30
N GLY A 20 4.94 21.37 4.34
CA GLY A 20 4.20 21.60 5.59
C GLY A 20 2.96 20.72 5.76
N ASP A 21 2.41 20.20 4.67
CA ASP A 21 1.29 19.24 4.70
C ASP A 21 1.79 17.86 5.13
N GLY A 22 1.09 17.24 6.10
CA GLY A 22 1.43 15.91 6.61
C GLY A 22 0.41 14.88 6.14
N THR A 23 0.88 13.71 5.70
CA THR A 23 0.00 12.56 5.47
C THR A 23 0.21 11.52 6.56
N VAL A 24 -0.83 10.76 6.86
CA VAL A 24 -0.81 9.70 7.86
C VAL A 24 -0.71 8.36 7.13
N PHE A 25 0.38 7.65 7.36
CA PHE A 25 0.49 6.25 7.00
C PHE A 25 -0.05 5.44 8.16
N ALA A 26 -1.02 4.57 7.87
CA ALA A 26 -1.47 3.58 8.82
C ALA A 26 -1.04 2.22 8.26
N ASP A 27 -0.28 1.48 9.06
CA ASP A 27 -0.03 0.08 8.77
C ASP A 27 -1.32 -0.70 9.01
N ILE A 28 -1.76 -1.45 7.99
CA ILE A 28 -2.91 -2.33 8.09
C ILE A 28 -2.30 -3.70 8.42
N PRO A 29 -2.25 -4.11 9.71
CA PRO A 29 -1.82 -5.46 10.04
C PRO A 29 -2.70 -6.41 9.23
N GLY A 30 -2.04 -7.33 8.52
CA GLY A 30 -2.65 -8.19 7.49
C GLY A 30 -4.05 -8.61 7.89
N LEU A 31 -5.00 -8.48 6.95
CA LEU A 31 -6.41 -8.78 7.12
C LEU A 31 -6.55 -10.25 7.56
N ILE A 32 -6.37 -10.48 8.86
CA ILE A 32 -6.14 -11.80 9.45
C ILE A 32 -7.21 -12.76 8.93
N GLU A 33 -6.84 -13.99 8.60
CA GLU A 33 -7.77 -15.11 8.38
C GLU A 33 -8.91 -15.03 9.42
N GLY A 34 -10.10 -14.57 9.00
CA GLY A 34 -11.23 -14.31 9.91
C GLY A 34 -11.75 -12.86 9.98
N ALA A 35 -11.14 -11.88 9.29
CA ALA A 35 -11.74 -10.56 9.12
C ALA A 35 -13.10 -10.64 8.38
N SER A 36 -13.21 -11.54 7.41
CA SER A 36 -14.46 -11.87 6.70
C SER A 36 -15.51 -12.55 7.60
N ALA A 37 -15.09 -13.19 8.70
CA ALA A 37 -15.99 -13.83 9.68
C ALA A 37 -16.53 -12.84 10.74
N GLY A 38 -16.19 -11.54 10.65
CA GLY A 38 -16.73 -10.49 11.52
C GLY A 38 -16.21 -10.48 12.96
N LEU A 39 -15.10 -11.18 13.26
CA LEU A 39 -14.70 -11.52 14.63
C LEU A 39 -13.58 -10.69 15.28
N GLY A 40 -12.98 -9.68 14.62
CA GLY A 40 -11.78 -9.07 15.24
C GLY A 40 -11.40 -7.64 14.89
N LEU A 41 -11.88 -7.07 13.78
CA LEU A 41 -11.55 -5.69 13.40
C LEU A 41 -12.86 -4.90 13.44
N GLY A 42 -13.14 -4.26 14.59
CA GLY A 42 -14.41 -3.57 14.82
C GLY A 42 -14.79 -2.59 13.70
N HIS A 43 -16.10 -2.35 13.52
CA HIS A 43 -16.68 -1.45 12.50
C HIS A 43 -15.96 -0.09 12.36
N GLU A 44 -15.37 0.42 13.45
CA GLU A 44 -14.59 1.66 13.43
C GLU A 44 -13.28 1.52 12.64
N PHE A 45 -12.52 0.44 12.77
CA PHE A 45 -11.30 0.20 11.99
C PHE A 45 -11.61 0.15 10.49
N LEU A 46 -12.70 -0.52 10.12
CA LEU A 46 -13.18 -0.60 8.73
C LEU A 46 -13.49 0.81 8.18
N ARG A 47 -14.16 1.65 8.98
CA ARG A 47 -14.46 3.04 8.63
C ARG A 47 -13.20 3.90 8.43
N HIS A 48 -12.08 3.56 9.07
CA HIS A 48 -10.80 4.26 8.87
C HIS A 48 -10.10 3.81 7.58
N ILE A 49 -10.11 2.51 7.28
CA ILE A 49 -9.59 1.99 6.00
C ILE A 49 -10.42 2.52 4.82
N GLU A 50 -11.73 2.68 4.98
CA GLU A 50 -12.57 3.29 3.95
C GLU A 50 -12.16 4.74 3.64
N ARG A 51 -11.60 5.46 4.61
CA ARG A 51 -11.09 6.82 4.44
C ARG A 51 -9.68 6.91 3.85
N THR A 52 -8.96 5.79 3.71
CA THR A 52 -7.67 5.83 3.03
C THR A 52 -7.89 6.13 1.54
N LYS A 53 -7.14 7.07 1.01
CA LYS A 53 -7.21 7.46 -0.41
C LYS A 53 -6.34 6.55 -1.29
N LEU A 54 -5.26 6.04 -0.70
CA LEU A 54 -4.22 5.31 -1.38
C LEU A 54 -3.88 4.05 -0.57
N LEU A 55 -3.63 2.95 -1.26
CA LEU A 55 -3.08 1.73 -0.70
C LEU A 55 -1.65 1.55 -1.18
N LEU A 56 -0.72 1.30 -0.25
CA LEU A 56 0.65 0.94 -0.57
C LEU A 56 0.84 -0.56 -0.32
N HIS A 57 1.04 -1.32 -1.39
CA HIS A 57 1.25 -2.74 -1.34
C HIS A 57 2.75 -3.04 -1.32
N LEU A 58 3.23 -3.58 -0.20
CA LEU A 58 4.63 -3.94 -0.01
C LEU A 58 4.80 -5.44 -0.21
N VAL A 59 5.55 -5.86 -1.23
CA VAL A 59 5.84 -7.27 -1.51
C VAL A 59 7.30 -7.54 -1.24
N ASP A 60 7.60 -8.59 -0.49
CA ASP A 60 8.98 -9.01 -0.25
C ASP A 60 9.53 -9.80 -1.45
N ILE A 61 10.60 -9.31 -2.08
CA ILE A 61 11.19 -9.96 -3.25
C ILE A 61 12.04 -11.18 -2.89
N THR A 62 12.42 -11.34 -1.62
CA THR A 62 13.21 -12.48 -1.13
C THR A 62 12.38 -13.71 -0.79
N ASP A 63 11.05 -13.57 -0.81
CA ASP A 63 10.14 -14.66 -0.51
C ASP A 63 10.12 -15.71 -1.64
N ILE A 64 9.68 -16.92 -1.32
CA ILE A 64 9.67 -18.06 -2.24
C ILE A 64 8.67 -17.82 -3.38
N ASN A 65 7.47 -17.28 -3.06
CA ASN A 65 6.38 -17.04 -4.02
C ASN A 65 5.78 -15.63 -3.85
N PRO A 66 6.49 -14.56 -4.23
CA PRO A 66 6.02 -13.19 -4.03
C PRO A 66 4.76 -12.86 -4.86
N VAL A 67 4.61 -13.48 -6.02
CA VAL A 67 3.43 -13.31 -6.88
C VAL A 67 2.18 -13.90 -6.23
N GLU A 68 2.27 -15.12 -5.68
CA GLU A 68 1.14 -15.75 -4.99
C GLU A 68 0.75 -14.97 -3.73
N ASN A 69 1.73 -14.43 -2.99
CA ASN A 69 1.47 -13.56 -1.84
C ASN A 69 0.69 -12.31 -2.25
N PHE A 70 1.11 -11.66 -3.35
CA PHE A 70 0.39 -10.50 -3.90
C PHE A 70 -1.04 -10.85 -4.31
N GLU A 71 -1.24 -11.96 -5.02
CA GLU A 71 -2.57 -12.43 -5.43
C GLU A 71 -3.46 -12.78 -4.23
N THR A 72 -2.88 -13.36 -3.18
CA THR A 72 -3.58 -13.68 -1.93
C THR A 72 -4.09 -12.41 -1.27
N ILE A 73 -3.24 -11.40 -1.10
CA ILE A 73 -3.63 -10.11 -0.52
C ILE A 73 -4.68 -9.41 -1.40
N GLN A 74 -4.54 -9.47 -2.73
CA GLN A 74 -5.55 -8.92 -3.64
C GLN A 74 -6.91 -9.61 -3.50
N ASN A 75 -6.91 -10.94 -3.32
CA ASN A 75 -8.14 -11.68 -3.06
C ASN A 75 -8.73 -11.34 -1.69
N GLU A 76 -7.91 -11.13 -0.65
CA GLU A 76 -8.38 -10.67 0.66
C GLU A 76 -9.04 -9.29 0.57
N LEU A 77 -8.43 -8.35 -0.17
CA LEU A 77 -9.00 -7.03 -0.42
C LEU A 77 -10.36 -7.11 -1.13
N LYS A 78 -10.49 -8.02 -2.11
CA LYS A 78 -11.76 -8.30 -2.81
C LYS A 78 -12.81 -8.90 -1.90
N VAL A 79 -12.45 -9.93 -1.13
CA VAL A 79 -13.34 -10.62 -0.19
C VAL A 79 -13.83 -9.67 0.90
N TYR A 80 -12.99 -8.75 1.33
CA TYR A 80 -13.36 -7.72 2.30
C TYR A 80 -14.38 -6.72 1.73
N GLY A 81 -14.30 -6.41 0.43
CA GLY A 81 -15.28 -5.57 -0.29
C GLY A 81 -15.14 -4.06 -0.04
N ARG A 82 -16.18 -3.29 -0.40
CA ARG A 82 -16.25 -1.81 -0.34
C ARG A 82 -15.32 -1.05 -1.29
N ASN A 83 -15.09 -1.60 -2.48
CA ASN A 83 -14.30 -0.96 -3.55
C ASN A 83 -12.87 -0.61 -3.11
N LEU A 84 -12.30 -1.38 -2.17
CA LEU A 84 -10.89 -1.24 -1.79
C LEU A 84 -9.95 -1.68 -2.91
N GLU A 85 -10.37 -2.68 -3.70
CA GLU A 85 -9.68 -3.10 -4.91
C GLU A 85 -9.60 -2.00 -5.98
N ASP A 86 -10.63 -1.15 -6.09
CA ASP A 86 -10.70 -0.04 -7.05
C ASP A 86 -9.91 1.20 -6.62
N LYS A 87 -9.40 1.24 -5.37
CA LYS A 87 -8.60 2.37 -4.90
C LYS A 87 -7.26 2.42 -5.63
N ASN A 88 -6.67 3.61 -5.69
CA ASN A 88 -5.32 3.77 -6.19
C ASN A 88 -4.34 2.94 -5.36
N GLN A 89 -3.71 1.94 -5.98
CA GLN A 89 -2.72 1.09 -5.35
C GLN A 89 -1.33 1.37 -5.92
N ILE A 90 -0.34 1.53 -5.04
CA ILE A 90 1.06 1.60 -5.41
C ILE A 90 1.72 0.29 -4.99
N LEU A 91 2.35 -0.40 -5.94
CA LEU A 91 3.10 -1.62 -5.69
C LEU A 91 4.58 -1.30 -5.49
N ALA A 92 5.13 -1.72 -4.36
CA ALA A 92 6.53 -1.59 -4.02
C ALA A 92 7.13 -2.94 -3.62
N LEU A 93 8.15 -3.38 -4.36
CA LEU A 93 8.93 -4.56 -4.05
C LEU A 93 10.02 -4.17 -3.06
N ASN A 94 9.97 -4.74 -1.86
CA ASN A 94 10.88 -4.49 -0.76
C ASN A 94 12.04 -5.50 -0.73
N LYS A 95 13.11 -5.17 0.01
CA LYS A 95 14.34 -5.95 0.19
C LYS A 95 15.17 -6.16 -1.07
N VAL A 96 15.20 -5.16 -1.96
CA VAL A 96 16.04 -5.21 -3.17
C VAL A 96 17.55 -5.25 -2.87
N ASP A 97 17.95 -4.94 -1.64
CA ASP A 97 19.34 -5.06 -1.17
C ASP A 97 19.79 -6.50 -0.93
N ALA A 98 18.84 -7.42 -0.72
CA ALA A 98 19.10 -8.83 -0.44
C ALA A 98 19.08 -9.71 -1.70
N VAL A 99 18.79 -9.13 -2.86
CA VAL A 99 18.75 -9.83 -4.15
C VAL A 99 19.63 -9.16 -5.17
N ASP A 100 20.09 -9.93 -6.15
CA ASP A 100 20.78 -9.37 -7.30
C ASP A 100 19.75 -8.90 -8.34
N LEU A 101 19.59 -7.59 -8.47
CA LEU A 101 18.69 -6.99 -9.43
C LEU A 101 19.08 -7.27 -10.89
N GLU A 102 20.33 -7.62 -11.18
CA GLU A 102 20.79 -7.96 -12.53
C GLU A 102 20.49 -9.42 -12.90
N SER A 103 20.09 -10.25 -11.94
CA SER A 103 19.73 -11.64 -12.18
C SER A 103 18.47 -11.75 -13.03
N ALA A 104 18.51 -12.66 -14.02
CA ALA A 104 17.41 -12.89 -14.95
C ALA A 104 16.09 -13.25 -14.26
N GLU A 105 16.16 -14.01 -13.16
CA GLU A 105 15.00 -14.42 -12.36
C GLU A 105 14.28 -13.21 -11.74
N ILE A 106 15.05 -12.27 -11.17
CA ILE A 106 14.51 -11.05 -10.56
C ILE A 106 13.95 -10.12 -11.63
N GLN A 107 14.64 -9.97 -12.77
CA GLN A 107 14.14 -9.16 -13.88
C GLN A 107 12.82 -9.70 -14.46
N GLU A 108 12.69 -11.02 -14.59
CA GLU A 108 11.44 -11.66 -15.02
C GLU A 108 10.32 -11.40 -14.00
N LEU A 109 10.61 -11.58 -12.71
CA LEU A 109 9.66 -11.34 -11.63
C LEU A 109 9.18 -9.88 -11.58
N VAL A 110 10.08 -8.90 -11.69
CA VAL A 110 9.74 -7.48 -11.77
C VAL A 110 8.89 -7.20 -13.00
N SER A 111 9.20 -7.83 -14.13
CA SER A 111 8.43 -7.69 -15.37
C SER A 111 7.01 -8.23 -15.20
N ARG A 112 6.83 -9.39 -14.58
CA ARG A 112 5.50 -9.94 -14.25
C ARG A 112 4.70 -9.00 -13.35
N PHE A 113 5.32 -8.43 -12.31
CA PHE A 113 4.64 -7.44 -11.47
C PHE A 113 4.24 -6.17 -12.23
N ARG A 114 5.07 -5.73 -13.17
CA ARG A 114 4.71 -4.61 -14.06
C ARG A 114 3.53 -4.97 -14.94
N GLU A 115 3.45 -6.17 -15.48
CA GLU A 115 2.29 -6.59 -16.28
C GLU A 115 1.01 -6.64 -15.44
N ILE A 116 1.09 -7.16 -14.21
CA ILE A 116 -0.04 -7.27 -13.28
C ILE A 116 -0.54 -5.88 -12.82
N ASN A 117 0.37 -4.96 -12.51
CA ASN A 117 0.03 -3.64 -11.95
C ASN A 117 -0.05 -2.51 -12.99
N GLY A 118 -0.12 -2.82 -14.28
CA GLY A 118 -0.23 -1.80 -15.34
C GLY A 118 1.03 -0.94 -15.53
N GLY A 119 2.20 -1.49 -15.18
CA GLY A 119 3.52 -0.97 -15.52
C GLY A 119 4.26 -0.26 -14.39
N LYS A 120 3.55 0.17 -13.33
CA LYS A 120 4.15 0.91 -12.22
C LYS A 120 4.52 -0.01 -11.06
N VAL A 121 5.82 -0.22 -10.85
CA VAL A 121 6.35 -0.99 -9.72
C VAL A 121 7.59 -0.28 -9.20
N PHE A 122 7.63 -0.05 -7.89
CA PHE A 122 8.76 0.58 -7.22
C PHE A 122 9.66 -0.47 -6.61
N LEU A 123 10.97 -0.30 -6.77
CA LEU A 123 11.99 -1.16 -6.18
C LEU A 123 12.56 -0.43 -4.96
N ILE A 124 12.32 -0.95 -3.76
CA ILE A 124 12.72 -0.29 -2.52
C ILE A 124 13.50 -1.21 -1.59
N SER A 125 14.31 -0.60 -0.74
CA SER A 125 14.85 -1.26 0.45
C SER A 125 14.57 -0.38 1.66
N ALA A 126 13.70 -0.86 2.55
CA ALA A 126 13.42 -0.17 3.81
C ALA A 126 14.65 -0.08 4.71
N VAL A 127 15.54 -1.09 4.67
CA VAL A 127 16.75 -1.16 5.51
C VAL A 127 17.86 -0.27 4.97
N ALA A 128 18.13 -0.34 3.65
CA ALA A 128 19.18 0.45 3.02
C ALA A 128 18.73 1.87 2.65
N GLY A 129 17.42 2.16 2.71
CA GLY A 129 16.86 3.46 2.34
C GLY A 129 16.80 3.71 0.83
N ILE A 130 16.93 2.66 0.01
CA ILE A 130 16.95 2.73 -1.46
C ILE A 130 15.51 2.85 -1.97
N GLY A 131 15.28 3.70 -2.98
CA GLY A 131 13.98 3.85 -3.65
C GLY A 131 12.87 4.49 -2.82
N LEU A 132 13.08 4.73 -1.51
CA LEU A 132 12.08 5.32 -0.62
C LEU A 132 11.69 6.75 -1.03
N LYS A 133 12.63 7.54 -1.56
CA LYS A 133 12.35 8.92 -2.00
C LYS A 133 11.40 8.93 -3.20
N GLU A 134 11.70 8.11 -4.21
CA GLU A 134 10.88 7.99 -5.43
C GLU A 134 9.49 7.46 -5.10
N LEU A 135 9.40 6.47 -4.20
CA LEU A 135 8.12 5.96 -3.72
C LEU A 135 7.30 7.05 -3.03
N MET A 136 7.93 7.83 -2.14
CA MET A 136 7.25 8.92 -1.43
C MET A 136 6.81 10.04 -2.38
N GLU A 137 7.60 10.35 -3.41
CA GLU A 137 7.23 11.31 -4.45
C GLU A 137 6.01 10.85 -5.25
N GLU A 138 5.93 9.57 -5.65
CA GLU A 138 4.73 9.03 -6.30
C GLU A 138 3.51 9.08 -5.36
N VAL A 139 3.68 8.69 -4.09
CA VAL A 139 2.59 8.77 -3.09
C VAL A 139 2.07 10.20 -3.00
N TRP A 140 2.94 11.21 -2.96
CA TRP A 140 2.52 12.61 -2.94
C TRP A 140 1.82 13.02 -4.23
N GLN A 141 2.33 12.60 -5.40
CA GLN A 141 1.68 12.91 -6.68
C GLN A 141 0.27 12.32 -6.76
N VAL A 142 0.08 11.06 -6.37
CA VAL A 142 -1.25 10.43 -6.40
C VAL A 142 -2.20 11.10 -5.41
N LEU A 143 -1.73 11.44 -4.20
CA LEU A 143 -2.54 12.17 -3.22
C LEU A 143 -2.95 13.57 -3.71
N GLU A 144 -2.03 14.32 -4.34
CA GLU A 144 -2.32 15.65 -4.91
C GLU A 144 -3.29 15.59 -6.08
N LEU A 145 -3.16 14.57 -6.94
CA LEU A 145 -4.08 14.34 -8.05
C LEU A 145 -5.51 14.11 -7.55
N GLU A 146 -5.69 13.34 -6.47
CA GLU A 146 -7.02 13.17 -5.87
C GLU A 146 -7.58 14.43 -5.23
N GLU A 147 -6.73 15.27 -4.61
CA GLU A 147 -7.18 16.56 -4.07
C GLU A 147 -7.64 17.53 -5.17
N ASN A 148 -6.95 17.54 -6.32
CA ASN A 148 -7.33 18.36 -7.47
C ASN A 148 -8.59 17.87 -8.20
N VAL A 149 -8.89 16.56 -8.18
CA VAL A 149 -10.14 16.01 -8.73
C VAL A 149 -11.35 16.46 -7.89
N ILE A 150 -11.18 16.57 -6.57
CA ILE A 150 -12.24 17.08 -5.67
C ILE A 150 -12.40 18.61 -5.84
N SER A 151 -11.32 19.32 -6.21
CA SER A 151 -11.37 20.77 -6.46
C SER A 151 -11.83 21.15 -7.88
N CYS A 152 -12.24 20.21 -8.74
CA CYS A 152 -12.93 20.57 -9.96
C CYS A 152 -14.36 21.01 -9.59
N PRO A 153 -14.69 22.32 -9.59
CA PRO A 153 -16.08 22.69 -9.54
C PRO A 153 -16.67 22.15 -10.85
N VAL A 154 -17.74 21.37 -10.73
CA VAL A 154 -18.65 21.10 -11.85
C VAL A 154 -18.99 22.46 -12.46
N LYS A 155 -18.29 22.83 -13.53
CA LYS A 155 -18.69 23.96 -14.35
C LYS A 155 -19.86 23.44 -15.17
N GLN A 156 -20.96 24.18 -15.00
CA GLN A 156 -22.30 24.02 -15.56
C GLN A 156 -22.31 23.57 -17.02
#